data_AF-A0A916DB24-F1
#
_entry.id   AF-A0A916DB24-F1
#
_cell.length_a   1.000
_cell.length_b   1.000
_cell.length_c   1.000
_cell.angle_alpha   90.00
_cell.angle_beta   90.00
_cell.angle_gamma   90.00
#
_symmetry.space_group_name_H-M   'P 1'
#
loop_
_entity.id
_entity.type
_entity.pdbx_description
1 polymer ?
#
loop_
_entity_poly.entity_id
_entity_poly.type
_entity_poly.pdbx_seq_one_letter_code
_entity_poly.pdbx_strand_id
1 'polypeptide(L)'
;MIVAIADTTVVLHLYRRYVPALTWYGSLSQPLGISSVTWMEVMYGAGSKAKQATCRALLSQFDLIHLTSSDQDWAMQQMEKYRLSHGVVPGDCFIASVAYQLQLPLYTHNLKDMTPMIGGLAVKPYA
;
A
#
# COMPACT_ATOMS: atom_id res chain seq x y z
N MET A 1 -12.40 5.63 -11.28
CA MET A 1 -11.05 6.23 -11.38
C MET A 1 -10.50 6.22 -9.97
N ILE A 2 -9.35 5.60 -9.72
CA ILE A 2 -8.75 5.59 -8.39
C ILE A 2 -8.23 6.98 -8.02
N VAL A 3 -8.30 7.32 -6.74
CA VAL A 3 -7.88 8.63 -6.22
C VAL A 3 -6.63 8.56 -5.35
N ALA A 4 -6.24 7.36 -4.91
CA ALA A 4 -5.07 7.11 -4.07
C ALA A 4 -4.72 5.60 -4.04
N ILE A 5 -3.53 5.29 -3.57
CA ILE A 5 -3.02 3.94 -3.32
C ILE A 5 -3.10 3.63 -1.82
N ALA A 6 -3.56 2.44 -1.46
CA ALA A 6 -3.52 1.94 -0.08
C ALA A 6 -2.27 1.07 0.13
N ASP A 7 -1.50 1.41 1.15
CA ASP A 7 -0.42 0.58 1.68
C ASP A 7 -0.98 -0.65 2.43
N THR A 8 -0.14 -1.68 2.61
CA THR A 8 -0.46 -2.91 3.34
C THR A 8 -0.91 -2.61 4.77
N THR A 9 -0.33 -1.61 5.42
CA THR A 9 -0.75 -1.18 6.77
C THR A 9 -2.24 -0.81 6.83
N VAL A 10 -2.74 -0.09 5.83
CA VAL A 10 -4.15 0.31 5.73
C VAL A 10 -5.04 -0.90 5.49
N VAL A 11 -4.66 -1.79 4.57
CA VAL A 11 -5.43 -3.01 4.30
C VAL A 11 -5.51 -3.90 5.53
N LEU A 12 -4.43 -4.02 6.30
CA LEU A 12 -4.42 -4.80 7.55
C LEU A 12 -5.30 -4.19 8.64
N HIS A 13 -5.38 -2.87 8.76
CA HIS A 13 -6.31 -2.22 9.67
C HIS A 13 -7.77 -2.49 9.31
N LEU A 14 -8.11 -2.47 8.02
CA LEU A 14 -9.45 -2.83 7.53
C LEU A 14 -9.76 -4.30 7.82
N TYR A 15 -8.81 -5.20 7.54
CA TYR A 15 -8.93 -6.63 7.85
C TYR A 15 -9.17 -6.87 9.35
N ARG A 16 -8.45 -6.15 10.22
CA ARG A 16 -8.59 -6.23 11.68
C ARG A 16 -9.82 -5.50 12.23
N ARG A 17 -10.65 -4.90 11.36
CA ARG A 17 -11.82 -4.11 11.73
C ARG A 17 -11.50 -2.95 12.67
N TYR A 18 -10.34 -2.31 12.48
CA TYR A 18 -9.95 -1.14 13.25
C TYR A 18 -10.93 0.01 12.98
N VAL A 19 -11.61 0.48 14.03
CA VAL A 19 -12.75 1.40 13.89
C VAL A 19 -12.42 2.69 13.15
N PRO A 20 -11.29 3.38 13.41
CA PRO A 20 -10.91 4.56 12.63
C PRO A 20 -10.71 4.25 11.14
N ALA A 21 -10.09 3.12 10.80
CA ALA A 21 -9.91 2.71 9.41
C ALA A 21 -11.24 2.44 8.71
N LEU A 22 -12.15 1.74 9.37
CA LEU A 22 -13.49 1.45 8.84
C LEU A 22 -14.30 2.73 8.61
N THR A 23 -14.26 3.66 9.57
CA THR A 23 -14.98 4.95 9.48
C THR A 23 -14.43 5.79 8.34
N TRP A 24 -13.11 5.90 8.26
CA TRP A 24 -12.45 6.61 7.18
C TRP A 24 -12.73 5.98 5.82
N TYR A 25 -12.55 4.67 5.67
CA TYR A 25 -12.77 3.98 4.39
C TYR A 25 -14.23 4.07 3.94
N GLY A 26 -15.19 3.98 4.86
CA GLY A 26 -16.62 4.16 4.57
C GLY A 26 -17.00 5.60 4.16
N SER A 27 -16.15 6.58 4.42
CA SER A 27 -16.35 7.98 3.98
C SER A 27 -15.85 8.27 2.57
N LEU A 28 -15.10 7.34 1.97
CA LEU A 28 -14.53 7.52 0.64
C LEU A 28 -15.62 7.39 -0.44
N SER A 29 -15.63 8.31 -1.40
CA SER A 29 -16.56 8.30 -2.54
C SER A 29 -16.04 7.53 -3.76
N GLN A 30 -14.77 7.12 -3.73
CA GLN A 30 -14.07 6.41 -4.81
C GLN A 30 -13.27 5.25 -4.24
N PRO A 31 -13.12 4.14 -5.00
CA PRO A 31 -12.27 3.04 -4.58
C PRO A 31 -10.79 3.46 -4.54
N LEU A 32 -10.04 2.77 -3.68
CA LEU A 32 -8.59 2.90 -3.60
C LEU A 32 -7.92 1.84 -4.50
N GLY A 33 -6.74 2.19 -5.01
CA GLY A 33 -5.86 1.23 -5.67
C GLY A 33 -5.00 0.47 -4.66
N ILE A 34 -4.61 -0.76 -4.98
CA ILE A 34 -3.53 -1.49 -4.31
C ILE A 34 -2.54 -2.03 -5.33
N SER A 35 -1.27 -2.08 -4.97
CA SER A 35 -0.28 -2.74 -5.83
C SER A 35 -0.41 -4.26 -5.75
N SER A 36 0.11 -4.96 -6.77
CA SER A 36 0.25 -6.42 -6.71
C SER A 36 1.16 -6.88 -5.56
N VAL A 37 2.08 -6.03 -5.08
CA VAL A 37 2.91 -6.32 -3.90
C VAL A 37 2.07 -6.29 -2.61
N THR A 38 1.25 -5.26 -2.40
CA THR A 38 0.30 -5.21 -1.28
C THR A 38 -0.63 -6.42 -1.27
N TRP A 39 -1.14 -6.81 -2.45
CA TRP A 39 -1.96 -8.02 -2.59
C TRP A 39 -1.21 -9.28 -2.12
N MET A 40 0.05 -9.44 -2.54
CA MET A 40 0.89 -10.59 -2.15
C MET A 40 1.22 -10.58 -0.66
N GLU A 41 1.52 -9.43 -0.06
CA GLU A 41 1.81 -9.31 1.38
C GLU A 41 0.61 -9.72 2.25
N VAL A 42 -0.59 -9.27 1.88
CA VAL A 42 -1.83 -9.63 2.57
C VAL A 42 -2.12 -11.14 2.43
N MET A 43 -1.85 -11.73 1.27
CA MET A 43 -1.99 -13.16 1.04
C MET A 43 -0.95 -13.99 1.80
N TYR A 44 0.30 -13.50 1.86
CA TYR A 44 1.37 -14.13 2.61
C TYR A 44 1.07 -14.17 4.12
N GLY A 45 0.47 -13.10 4.67
CA GLY A 45 0.03 -13.05 6.07
C GLY A 45 -1.14 -13.97 6.41
N ALA A 46 -1.83 -14.56 5.43
CA ALA A 46 -2.98 -15.42 5.67
C ALA A 46 -2.57 -16.85 6.05
N GLY A 47 -2.49 -17.12 7.36
CA GLY A 47 -2.06 -18.43 7.90
C GLY A 47 -3.01 -19.62 7.71
N SER A 48 -4.10 -19.50 6.95
CA SER A 48 -4.99 -20.63 6.61
C SER A 48 -5.80 -20.36 5.35
N LYS A 49 -6.38 -21.40 4.74
CA LYS A 49 -7.26 -21.26 3.56
C LYS A 49 -8.50 -20.40 3.85
N ALA A 50 -9.08 -20.54 5.04
CA ALA A 50 -10.19 -19.69 5.47
C ALA A 50 -9.77 -18.21 5.54
N LYS A 51 -8.59 -17.92 6.13
CA LYS A 51 -8.04 -16.55 6.16
C LYS A 51 -7.73 -16.04 4.75
N GLN A 52 -7.21 -16.87 3.86
CA GLN A 52 -6.97 -16.49 2.45
C GLN A 52 -8.27 -16.09 1.75
N ALA A 53 -9.36 -16.82 1.96
CA ALA A 53 -10.66 -16.47 1.40
C ALA A 53 -11.16 -15.11 1.92
N THR A 54 -11.04 -14.86 3.23
CA THR A 54 -11.39 -13.56 3.83
C THR A 54 -10.52 -12.42 3.28
N CYS A 55 -9.20 -12.61 3.21
CA CYS A 55 -8.29 -11.63 2.62
C CYS A 55 -8.65 -11.36 1.15
N ARG A 56 -9.01 -12.40 0.38
CA ARG A 56 -9.38 -12.25 -1.03
C ARG A 56 -10.64 -11.40 -1.20
N ALA A 57 -11.66 -11.64 -0.37
CA ALA A 57 -12.91 -10.88 -0.38
C ALA A 57 -12.71 -9.41 0.06
N LEU A 58 -11.73 -9.14 0.93
CA LEU A 58 -11.34 -7.78 1.25
C LEU A 58 -10.62 -7.11 0.06
N LEU A 59 -9.61 -7.76 -0.49
CA LEU A 59 -8.80 -7.21 -1.58
C LEU A 59 -9.61 -6.97 -2.86
N SER A 60 -10.71 -7.69 -3.10
CA SER A 60 -11.60 -7.44 -4.24
C SER A 60 -12.38 -6.12 -4.17
N GLN A 61 -12.30 -5.39 -3.05
CA GLN A 61 -12.89 -4.04 -2.91
C GLN A 61 -11.95 -2.93 -3.39
N PHE A 62 -10.73 -3.29 -3.80
CA PHE A 62 -9.71 -2.38 -4.29
C PHE A 62 -9.46 -2.62 -5.78
N ASP A 63 -9.03 -1.57 -6.48
CA ASP A 63 -8.53 -1.71 -7.84
C ASP A 63 -7.09 -2.23 -7.81
N LEU A 64 -6.86 -3.41 -8.37
CA LEU A 64 -5.54 -4.02 -8.42
C LEU A 64 -4.69 -3.38 -9.52
N ILE A 65 -3.53 -2.85 -9.15
CA ILE A 65 -2.57 -2.22 -10.05
C ILE A 65 -1.34 -3.10 -10.15
N HIS A 66 -1.04 -3.55 -11.36
CA HIS A 66 0.17 -4.29 -11.66
C HIS A 66 1.34 -3.34 -11.88
N LEU A 67 2.48 -3.69 -11.29
CA LEU A 67 3.71 -2.97 -11.51
C LEU A 67 4.16 -3.11 -12.97
N THR A 68 4.60 -1.99 -13.53
CA THR A 68 5.31 -1.88 -14.79
C THR A 68 6.81 -2.12 -14.60
N SER A 69 7.57 -2.21 -15.69
CA SER A 69 9.04 -2.22 -15.62
C SER A 69 9.57 -0.93 -14.99
N SER A 70 8.98 0.22 -15.33
CA SER A 70 9.39 1.51 -14.77
C SER A 70 9.14 1.64 -13.27
N ASP A 71 8.10 0.98 -12.75
CA ASP A 71 7.87 0.89 -11.30
C ASP A 71 8.97 0.09 -10.62
N GLN A 72 9.43 -0.97 -11.28
CA GLN A 72 10.46 -1.86 -10.74
C GLN A 72 11.84 -1.19 -10.76
N ASP A 73 12.21 -0.55 -11.86
CA ASP A 73 13.48 0.18 -11.98
C ASP A 73 13.57 1.30 -10.94
N TRP A 74 12.48 2.05 -10.76
CA TRP A 74 12.42 3.09 -9.73
C TRP A 74 12.55 2.51 -8.32
N ALA A 75 11.88 1.40 -8.03
CA ALA A 75 11.96 0.75 -6.72
C ALA A 75 13.39 0.28 -6.40
N MET A 76 14.12 -0.27 -7.39
CA MET A 76 15.52 -0.65 -7.23
C MET A 76 16.40 0.56 -6.88
N GLN A 77 16.20 1.70 -7.54
CA GLN A 77 16.93 2.93 -7.25
C GLN A 77 16.65 3.46 -5.83
N GLN A 78 15.39 3.41 -5.37
CA GLN A 78 15.07 3.83 -4.00
C GLN A 78 15.68 2.91 -2.95
N MET A 79 15.72 1.62 -3.22
CA MET A 79 16.36 0.64 -2.35
C MET A 79 17.86 0.96 -2.18
N GLU A 80 18.58 1.22 -3.28
CA GLU A 80 19.99 1.62 -3.23
C GLU A 80 20.19 2.91 -2.41
N LYS A 81 19.30 3.88 -2.56
CA LYS A 81 19.40 5.19 -1.91
C LYS A 81 19.06 5.16 -0.42
N TYR A 82 18.03 4.41 -0.02
CA TYR A 82 17.41 4.56 1.30
C TYR A 82 17.52 3.33 2.21
N ARG A 83 17.91 2.15 1.71
CA ARG A 83 17.97 0.94 2.54
C ARG A 83 18.87 1.08 3.77
N LEU A 84 20.07 1.65 3.58
CA LEU A 84 21.07 1.77 4.65
C LEU A 84 20.80 2.95 5.58
N SER A 85 20.20 4.03 5.07
CA SER A 85 19.96 5.26 5.83
C SER A 85 18.61 5.26 6.56
N HIS A 86 17.58 4.65 5.97
CA HIS A 86 16.19 4.71 6.48
C HIS A 86 15.58 3.32 6.71
N GLY A 87 16.29 2.25 6.35
CA GLY A 87 15.82 0.89 6.64
C GLY A 87 14.68 0.40 5.74
N VAL A 88 14.38 1.09 4.63
CA VAL A 88 13.29 0.70 3.71
C VAL A 88 13.46 -0.73 3.21
N VAL A 89 12.36 -1.45 3.03
CA VAL A 89 12.37 -2.83 2.53
C VAL A 89 11.90 -2.92 1.08
N PRO A 90 12.15 -4.03 0.37
CA PRO A 90 11.76 -4.16 -1.04
C PRO A 90 10.25 -3.96 -1.29
N GLY A 91 9.41 -4.46 -0.38
CA GLY A 91 7.95 -4.29 -0.46
C GLY A 91 7.54 -2.81 -0.49
N ASP A 92 8.09 -2.03 0.44
CA ASP A 92 7.84 -0.58 0.51
C ASP A 92 8.26 0.13 -0.77
N CYS A 93 9.42 -0.22 -1.32
CA CYS A 93 9.94 0.39 -2.55
C CYS A 93 8.99 0.16 -3.74
N PHE A 94 8.47 -1.07 -3.88
CA PHE A 94 7.52 -1.41 -4.94
C PHE A 94 6.12 -0.84 -4.73
N ILE A 95 5.66 -0.68 -3.50
CA ILE A 95 4.38 -0.03 -3.20
C ILE A 95 4.49 1.48 -3.49
N ALA A 96 5.58 2.10 -3.05
CA ALA A 96 5.86 3.52 -3.25
C ALA A 96 6.04 3.87 -4.74
N SER A 97 6.60 2.97 -5.55
CA SER A 97 6.83 3.23 -6.98
C SER A 97 5.53 3.46 -7.76
N VAL A 98 4.48 2.68 -7.47
CA VAL A 98 3.15 2.84 -8.09
C VAL A 98 2.56 4.21 -7.77
N ALA A 99 2.62 4.62 -6.49
CA ALA A 99 2.13 5.94 -6.07
C ALA A 99 2.93 7.07 -6.73
N TYR A 100 4.26 6.90 -6.84
CA TYR A 100 5.14 7.85 -7.51
C TYR A 100 4.83 7.97 -9.00
N GLN A 101 4.72 6.86 -9.75
CA GLN A 101 4.50 6.93 -11.19
C GLN A 101 3.12 7.48 -11.55
N LEU A 102 2.09 7.13 -10.76
CA LEU A 102 0.74 7.64 -10.98
C LEU A 102 0.53 9.06 -10.41
N GLN A 103 1.50 9.58 -9.66
CA GLN A 103 1.40 10.84 -8.91
C GLN A 103 0.13 10.89 -8.03
N LEU A 104 -0.14 9.78 -7.35
CA LEU A 104 -1.28 9.62 -6.44
C LEU A 104 -0.81 9.53 -5.00
N PRO A 105 -1.61 10.00 -4.02
CA PRO A 105 -1.30 9.79 -2.61
C PRO A 105 -1.17 8.30 -2.26
N LEU A 106 -0.20 7.97 -1.42
CA LEU A 106 -0.08 6.68 -0.74
C LEU A 106 -0.58 6.81 0.69
N TYR A 107 -1.71 6.18 0.99
CA TYR A 107 -2.21 6.09 2.35
C TYR A 107 -1.45 5.01 3.13
N THR A 108 -0.71 5.41 4.16
CA THR A 108 0.17 4.54 4.94
C THR A 108 0.25 4.97 6.40
N HIS A 109 0.50 4.02 7.30
CA HIS A 109 0.91 4.31 8.68
C HIS A 109 2.43 4.28 8.89
N ASN A 110 3.21 3.90 7.86
CA ASN A 110 4.67 3.84 7.90
C ASN A 110 5.30 5.08 7.26
N LEU A 111 4.85 6.28 7.67
CA LEU A 111 5.31 7.55 7.09
C LEU A 111 6.84 7.71 7.12
N LYS A 112 7.52 7.18 8.16
CA LYS A 112 8.98 7.26 8.27
C LYS A 112 9.72 6.55 7.13
N ASP A 113 9.13 5.48 6.60
CA ASP A 113 9.76 4.64 5.56
C ASP A 113 9.37 5.17 4.17
N MET A 114 8.12 5.65 4.02
CA MET A 114 7.58 6.12 2.74
C MET A 114 7.97 7.57 2.40
N THR A 115 7.98 8.48 3.39
CA THR A 115 8.28 9.92 3.16
C THR A 115 9.63 10.15 2.47
N PRO A 116 10.74 9.47 2.83
CA PRO A 116 12.01 9.63 2.11
C PRO A 116 11.92 9.33 0.61
N MET A 117 11.04 8.39 0.21
CA MET A 117 10.91 7.95 -1.18
C MET A 117 9.95 8.82 -2.00
N ILE A 118 8.81 9.21 -1.43
CA ILE A 118 7.71 9.86 -2.19
C ILE A 118 7.25 11.21 -1.59
N GLY A 119 7.94 11.71 -0.56
CA GLY A 119 7.68 13.02 0.01
C GLY A 119 6.23 13.22 0.43
N GLY A 120 5.63 14.32 -0.04
CA GLY A 120 4.25 14.70 0.29
C GLY A 120 3.17 13.76 -0.25
N LEU A 121 3.50 12.77 -1.08
CA LEU A 121 2.56 11.73 -1.49
C LEU A 121 2.28 10.73 -0.35
N ALA A 122 3.19 10.58 0.63
CA ALA A 122 2.94 9.73 1.79
C ALA A 122 1.99 10.41 2.78
N VAL A 123 0.79 9.87 2.97
CA VAL A 123 -0.27 10.48 3.79
C VAL A 123 -0.76 9.47 4.82
N LYS A 124 -0.84 9.91 6.09
CA LYS A 124 -1.52 9.13 7.14
C LYS A 124 -3.02 9.45 7.08
N PRO A 125 -3.88 8.48 6.72
CA PRO A 125 -5.29 8.75 6.43
C PRO A 125 -6.18 8.95 7.67
N TYR A 126 -5.84 8.30 8.78
CA TYR A 126 -6.60 8.31 10.03
C TYR A 126 -5.65 8.12 11.22
N ALA A 127 -6.09 8.54 12.41
CA ALA A 127 -5.30 8.52 13.64
C ALA A 127 -4.95 7.09 14.08
#